data_AF-A0A9X3M148-F1
#
_entry.id   AF-A0A9X3M148-F1
#
_cell.length_a   1.000
_cell.length_b   1.000
_cell.length_c   1.000
_cell.angle_alpha   90.00
_cell.angle_beta   90.00
_cell.angle_gamma   90.00
#
_symmetry.space_group_name_H-M   'P 1'
#
loop_
_entity.id
_entity.type
_entity.pdbx_description
1 polymer ?
#
loop_
_entity_poly.entity_id
_entity_poly.type
_entity_poly.pdbx_seq_one_letter_code
_entity_poly.pdbx_strand_id
1 'polypeptide(L)'
;MLVAAAIGVAGSLVVVPLTYLQVFAGIAHVYLVAATLGLWFLQCVVPLIVVRKPGASLIACLAMGVVSAATTPFGVAAIGALIMEGLLIELPFMVTLYRRWTRPQFVASAMLFSAMMGTMAPRAVGVNSPTTPMTLISFGVALASSLVFLVLGFAVAKGLRSREVTR
;
A
#
# COMPACT_ATOMS: atom_id res chain seq x y z
N MET A 1 -6.17 -18.42 0.91
CA MET A 1 -4.88 -18.11 0.28
C MET A 1 -5.02 -17.90 -1.22
N LEU A 2 -5.74 -18.76 -1.96
CA LEU A 2 -6.03 -18.54 -3.38
C LEU A 2 -6.66 -17.16 -3.68
N VAL A 3 -7.61 -16.72 -2.87
CA VAL A 3 -8.25 -15.39 -2.99
C VAL A 3 -7.27 -14.24 -2.73
N ALA A 4 -6.35 -14.38 -1.77
CA ALA A 4 -5.31 -13.37 -1.49
C ALA A 4 -4.37 -13.23 -2.68
N ALA A 5 -3.94 -14.35 -3.26
CA ALA A 5 -3.12 -14.37 -4.47
C ALA A 5 -3.87 -13.77 -5.67
N ALA A 6 -5.14 -14.12 -5.88
CA ALA A 6 -5.96 -13.55 -6.95
C ALA A 6 -6.13 -12.02 -6.81
N ILE A 7 -6.33 -11.51 -5.59
CA ILE A 7 -6.38 -10.07 -5.32
C ILE A 7 -5.01 -9.42 -5.57
N GLY A 8 -3.92 -10.06 -5.15
CA GLY A 8 -2.57 -9.61 -5.45
C GLY A 8 -2.30 -9.50 -6.95
N VAL A 9 -2.67 -10.53 -7.73
CA VAL A 9 -2.57 -10.51 -9.19
C VAL A 9 -3.46 -9.42 -9.80
N ALA A 10 -4.73 -9.33 -9.38
CA ALA A 10 -5.65 -8.31 -9.89
C ALA A 10 -5.15 -6.89 -9.64
N GLY A 11 -4.53 -6.65 -8.49
CA GLY A 11 -4.01 -5.32 -8.20
C GLY A 11 -2.59 -5.07 -8.70
N SER A 12 -1.85 -6.10 -9.13
CA SER A 12 -0.63 -5.89 -9.92
C SER A 12 -0.93 -5.17 -11.24
N LEU A 13 -2.12 -5.40 -11.81
CA LEU A 13 -2.65 -4.65 -12.96
C LEU A 13 -2.84 -3.15 -12.66
N VAL A 14 -3.02 -2.80 -11.39
CA VAL A 14 -3.09 -1.40 -10.92
C VAL A 14 -1.69 -0.88 -10.61
N VAL A 15 -0.81 -1.69 -10.00
CA VAL A 15 0.55 -1.29 -9.63
C VAL A 15 1.42 -0.95 -10.83
N VAL A 16 1.33 -1.70 -11.92
CA VAL A 16 2.14 -1.43 -13.12
C VAL A 16 1.91 -0.01 -13.67
N PRO A 17 0.67 0.40 -14.03
CA PRO A 17 0.43 1.77 -14.50
C PRO A 17 0.66 2.81 -13.40
N LEU A 18 0.42 2.47 -12.13
CA LEU A 18 0.69 3.36 -11.00
C LEU A 18 2.18 3.66 -10.84
N THR A 19 3.04 2.67 -11.10
CA THR A 19 4.50 2.82 -11.06
C THR A 19 4.96 3.79 -12.14
N TYR A 20 4.41 3.69 -13.36
CA TYR A 20 4.69 4.67 -14.43
C TYR A 20 4.20 6.07 -14.04
N LEU A 21 2.98 6.19 -13.51
CA LEU A 21 2.44 7.46 -13.00
C LEU A 21 3.33 8.08 -11.92
N GLN A 22 3.91 7.27 -11.03
CA GLN A 22 4.82 7.74 -10.00
C GLN A 22 6.12 8.31 -10.55
N VAL A 23 6.69 7.69 -11.60
CA VAL A 23 7.89 8.20 -12.26
C VAL A 23 7.61 9.56 -12.88
N PHE A 24 6.47 9.73 -13.58
CA PHE A 24 6.04 11.03 -14.10
C PHE A 24 5.76 12.04 -12.99
N ALA A 25 5.09 11.62 -11.92
CA ALA A 25 4.81 12.45 -10.76
C ALA A 25 6.08 12.92 -10.04
N GLY A 26 7.12 12.08 -9.99
CA GLY A 26 8.42 12.43 -9.41
C GLY A 26 9.14 13.53 -10.19
N ILE A 27 8.99 13.56 -11.51
CA ILE A 27 9.52 14.64 -12.36
C ILE A 27 8.71 15.93 -12.15
N ALA A 28 7.41 15.81 -11.91
CA ALA A 28 6.53 16.95 -11.71
C ALA A 28 6.71 17.60 -10.34
N HIS A 29 6.32 16.93 -9.25
CA HIS A 29 6.31 17.49 -7.89
C HIS A 29 6.27 16.38 -6.81
N VAL A 30 7.03 16.57 -5.71
CA VAL A 30 7.09 15.65 -4.55
C VAL A 30 5.72 15.29 -3.95
N TYR A 31 4.76 16.22 -3.99
CA TYR A 31 3.44 16.04 -3.41
C TYR A 31 2.55 15.08 -4.21
N LEU A 32 2.73 14.99 -5.54
CA LEU A 32 2.01 13.98 -6.33
C LEU A 32 2.51 12.57 -5.98
N VAL A 33 3.83 12.41 -5.77
CA VAL A 33 4.40 11.13 -5.32
C VAL A 33 3.79 10.74 -3.97
N ALA A 34 3.70 11.68 -3.02
CA ALA A 34 3.07 11.43 -1.73
C ALA A 34 1.58 11.03 -1.84
N ALA A 35 0.83 11.61 -2.79
CA ALA A 35 -0.57 11.24 -3.01
C ALA A 35 -0.71 9.79 -3.54
N THR A 36 0.19 9.37 -4.43
CA THR A 36 0.17 7.99 -4.97
C THR A 36 0.48 6.91 -3.93
N LEU A 37 1.17 7.24 -2.84
CA LEU A 37 1.44 6.29 -1.75
C LEU A 37 0.15 5.75 -1.11
N GLY A 38 -0.94 6.52 -1.12
CA GLY A 38 -2.24 6.05 -0.66
C GLY A 38 -2.81 4.90 -1.51
N LEU A 39 -2.61 4.92 -2.83
CA LEU A 39 -3.02 3.82 -3.72
C LEU A 39 -2.16 2.57 -3.49
N TRP A 40 -0.87 2.74 -3.24
CA TRP A 40 0.03 1.65 -2.89
C TRP A 40 -0.43 0.95 -1.61
N PHE A 41 -0.75 1.74 -0.58
CA PHE A 41 -1.28 1.20 0.66
C PHE A 41 -2.61 0.46 0.45
N LEU A 42 -3.53 1.03 -0.34
CA LEU A 42 -4.83 0.40 -0.63
C LEU A 42 -4.64 -1.01 -1.18
N GLN A 43 -3.78 -1.14 -2.17
CA GLN A 43 -3.55 -2.38 -2.88
C GLN A 43 -3.09 -3.50 -1.94
N CYS A 44 -2.18 -3.18 -1.02
CA CYS A 44 -1.64 -4.14 -0.07
C CYS A 44 -2.63 -4.44 1.08
N VAL A 45 -3.46 -3.46 1.46
CA VAL A 45 -4.41 -3.60 2.58
C VAL A 45 -5.73 -4.29 2.18
N VAL A 46 -6.17 -4.16 0.93
CA VAL A 46 -7.40 -4.81 0.41
C VAL A 46 -7.42 -6.33 0.63
N PRO A 47 -6.39 -7.11 0.24
CA PRO A 47 -6.37 -8.55 0.49
C PRO A 47 -6.44 -8.88 1.98
N LEU A 48 -5.86 -8.03 2.84
CA LEU A 48 -5.93 -8.17 4.29
C LEU A 48 -7.34 -7.90 4.84
N ILE A 49 -8.04 -6.88 4.32
CA ILE A 49 -9.43 -6.55 4.67
C ILE A 49 -10.40 -7.68 4.27
N VAL A 50 -10.20 -8.27 3.09
CA VAL A 50 -11.08 -9.31 2.52
C VAL A 50 -10.82 -10.66 3.18
N VAL A 51 -9.57 -11.10 3.23
CA VAL A 51 -9.22 -12.46 3.66
C VAL A 51 -9.18 -12.57 5.19
N ARG A 52 -8.82 -11.50 5.90
CA ARG A 52 -8.69 -11.46 7.38
C ARG A 52 -7.91 -12.66 7.94
N LYS A 53 -6.83 -13.04 7.26
CA LYS A 53 -5.90 -14.09 7.71
C LYS A 53 -4.49 -13.53 7.85
N PRO A 54 -3.69 -14.06 8.81
CA PRO A 54 -2.27 -13.78 8.85
C PRO A 54 -1.61 -14.19 7.53
N GLY A 55 -0.69 -13.38 7.04
CA GLY A 55 0.08 -13.54 5.81
C GLY A 55 -0.67 -13.14 4.54
N ALA A 56 -1.92 -12.70 4.62
CA ALA A 56 -2.71 -12.38 3.42
C ALA A 56 -2.13 -11.18 2.64
N SER A 57 -1.68 -10.15 3.36
CA SER A 57 -0.99 -9.00 2.78
C SER A 57 0.33 -9.44 2.15
N LEU A 58 1.14 -10.19 2.90
CA LEU A 58 2.44 -10.67 2.43
C LEU A 58 2.36 -11.51 1.15
N ILE A 59 1.43 -12.47 1.08
CA ILE A 59 1.24 -13.33 -0.10
C ILE A 59 0.76 -12.51 -1.30
N ALA A 60 -0.16 -11.55 -1.08
CA ALA A 60 -0.64 -10.69 -2.15
C ALA A 60 0.49 -9.79 -2.68
N CYS A 61 1.28 -9.19 -1.79
CA CYS A 61 2.43 -8.37 -2.16
C CYS A 61 3.52 -9.18 -2.87
N LEU A 62 3.75 -10.42 -2.46
CA LEU A 62 4.68 -11.32 -3.13
C LEU A 62 4.20 -11.64 -4.56
N ALA A 63 2.91 -11.98 -4.72
CA ALA A 63 2.33 -12.22 -6.04
C ALA A 63 2.43 -10.97 -6.93
N MET A 64 2.13 -9.79 -6.37
CA MET A 64 2.31 -8.52 -7.09
C MET A 64 3.76 -8.27 -7.46
N GLY A 65 4.70 -8.57 -6.55
CA GLY A 65 6.12 -8.38 -6.77
C GLY A 65 6.64 -9.24 -7.90
N VAL A 66 6.20 -10.50 -7.98
CA VAL A 66 6.55 -11.41 -9.08
C VAL A 66 6.05 -10.86 -10.42
N VAL A 67 4.81 -10.37 -10.50
CA VAL A 67 4.29 -9.75 -11.72
C VAL A 67 5.04 -8.46 -12.04
N SER A 68 5.22 -7.59 -11.04
CA SER A 68 5.92 -6.31 -11.18
C SER A 68 7.37 -6.52 -11.65
N ALA A 69 8.06 -7.54 -11.14
CA ALA A 69 9.42 -7.87 -11.56
C ALA A 69 9.53 -8.27 -13.03
N ALA A 70 8.47 -8.84 -13.61
CA ALA A 70 8.42 -9.16 -15.03
C ALA A 70 8.07 -7.94 -15.90
N THR A 71 7.32 -6.98 -15.36
CA THR A 71 6.77 -5.84 -16.13
C THR A 71 7.47 -4.50 -15.91
N THR A 72 8.26 -4.35 -14.85
CA THR A 72 8.90 -3.07 -14.47
C THR A 72 10.43 -3.15 -14.60
N PRO A 73 11.10 -2.02 -14.92
CA PRO A 73 12.56 -1.96 -15.03
C PRO A 73 13.30 -2.14 -13.69
N PHE A 74 12.58 -2.16 -12.56
CA PHE A 74 13.14 -2.46 -11.24
C PHE A 74 13.51 -3.94 -11.08
N GLY A 75 13.01 -4.83 -11.95
CA GLY A 75 13.33 -6.25 -11.95
C GLY A 75 13.08 -6.93 -10.60
N VAL A 76 13.99 -7.81 -10.20
CA VAL A 76 13.87 -8.63 -8.98
C VAL A 76 13.84 -7.81 -7.69
N ALA A 77 14.35 -6.57 -7.70
CA ALA A 77 14.33 -5.69 -6.53
C ALA A 77 12.91 -5.28 -6.13
N ALA A 78 11.97 -5.22 -7.08
CA ALA A 78 10.57 -4.93 -6.81
C ALA A 78 9.93 -5.98 -5.88
N ILE A 79 10.36 -7.24 -5.96
CA ILE A 79 9.88 -8.32 -5.10
C ILE A 79 10.24 -8.03 -3.64
N GLY A 80 11.50 -7.67 -3.38
CA GLY A 80 11.98 -7.35 -2.04
C GLY A 80 11.25 -6.15 -1.44
N ALA A 81 11.07 -5.09 -2.23
CA ALA A 81 10.35 -3.89 -1.79
C ALA A 81 8.90 -4.20 -1.40
N LEU A 82 8.16 -4.93 -2.24
CA LEU A 82 6.76 -5.27 -1.99
C LEU A 82 6.59 -6.24 -0.83
N ILE A 83 7.49 -7.22 -0.66
CA ILE A 83 7.49 -8.09 0.52
C ILE A 83 7.71 -7.25 1.79
N MET A 84 8.66 -6.31 1.76
CA MET A 84 8.91 -5.42 2.89
C MET A 84 7.68 -4.56 3.22
N GLU A 85 6.99 -4.03 2.21
CA GLU A 85 5.74 -3.29 2.40
C GLU A 85 4.62 -4.15 2.97
N GLY A 86 4.43 -5.35 2.42
CA GLY A 86 3.44 -6.30 2.91
C GLY A 86 3.66 -6.63 4.39
N LEU A 87 4.92 -6.84 4.78
CA LEU A 87 5.33 -7.08 6.15
C LEU A 87 5.11 -5.85 7.04
N LEU A 88 5.42 -4.65 6.54
CA LEU A 88 5.24 -3.40 7.28
C LEU A 88 3.77 -3.13 7.61
N ILE A 89 2.88 -3.41 6.66
CA ILE A 89 1.43 -3.29 6.84
C ILE A 89 0.92 -4.36 7.81
N GLU A 90 1.55 -5.52 7.85
CA GLU A 90 1.15 -6.61 8.73
C GLU A 90 1.71 -6.48 10.16
N LEU A 91 2.78 -5.70 10.35
CA LEU A 91 3.46 -5.48 11.63
C LEU A 91 2.51 -5.16 12.81
N PRO A 92 1.57 -4.20 12.73
CA PRO A 92 0.64 -3.91 13.83
C PRO A 92 -0.36 -5.06 14.11
N PHE A 93 -0.67 -5.89 13.11
CA PHE A 93 -1.46 -7.11 13.30
C PHE A 93 -0.62 -8.21 13.96
N MET A 94 0.67 -8.29 13.64
CA MET A 94 1.63 -9.19 14.26
C MET A 94 1.85 -8.86 15.75
N VAL A 95 1.99 -7.57 16.08
CA VAL A 95 2.07 -7.08 17.49
C VAL A 95 0.84 -7.47 18.30
N THR A 96 -0.32 -7.53 17.65
CA THR A 96 -1.58 -7.93 18.30
C THR A 96 -1.86 -9.43 18.18
N LEU A 97 -0.87 -10.23 17.75
CA LEU A 97 -0.94 -11.68 17.56
C LEU A 97 -2.13 -12.12 16.70
N TYR A 98 -2.57 -11.28 15.77
CA TYR A 98 -3.76 -11.49 14.94
C TYR A 98 -5.06 -11.76 15.72
N ARG A 99 -5.09 -11.46 17.02
CA ARG A 99 -6.26 -11.71 17.89
C ARG A 99 -7.39 -10.73 17.65
N ARG A 100 -7.10 -9.56 17.07
CA ARG A 100 -8.08 -8.50 16.82
C ARG A 100 -7.94 -8.01 15.39
N TRP A 101 -9.07 -7.67 14.78
CA TRP A 101 -9.20 -7.10 13.43
C TRP A 101 -10.02 -5.81 13.51
N THR A 102 -9.55 -4.87 14.33
CA THR A 102 -10.22 -3.62 14.64
C THR A 102 -9.72 -2.51 13.72
N ARG A 103 -10.60 -1.57 13.37
CA ARG A 103 -10.29 -0.37 12.57
C ARG A 103 -8.99 0.36 12.99
N PRO A 104 -8.67 0.54 14.29
CA PRO A 104 -7.42 1.20 14.68
C PRO A 104 -6.14 0.47 14.26
N GLN A 105 -6.13 -0.87 14.09
CA GLN A 105 -4.94 -1.57 13.60
C GLN A 105 -4.65 -1.23 12.14
N PHE A 106 -5.70 -1.10 11.34
CA PHE A 106 -5.58 -0.66 9.94
C PHE A 106 -5.08 0.80 9.86
N VAL A 107 -5.55 1.67 10.76
CA VAL A 107 -5.05 3.05 10.89
C VAL A 107 -3.58 3.06 11.34
N ALA A 108 -3.20 2.22 12.30
CA ALA A 108 -1.81 2.08 12.72
C ALA A 108 -0.90 1.60 11.58
N SER A 109 -1.39 0.70 10.73
CA SER A 109 -0.68 0.25 9.52
C SER A 109 -0.48 1.39 8.54
N ALA A 110 -1.54 2.19 8.29
CA ALA A 110 -1.48 3.36 7.43
C ALA A 110 -0.51 4.42 7.98
N MET A 111 -0.48 4.63 9.30
CA MET A 111 0.47 5.52 9.98
C MET A 111 1.91 5.02 9.83
N LEU A 112 2.18 3.75 10.10
CA LEU A 112 3.51 3.15 9.94
C LEU A 112 4.00 3.25 8.49
N PHE A 113 3.14 2.88 7.53
CA PHE A 113 3.46 2.96 6.10
C PHE A 113 3.75 4.40 5.67
N SER A 114 2.87 5.34 6.03
CA SER A 114 3.04 6.75 5.68
C SER A 114 4.26 7.36 6.36
N ALA A 115 4.57 6.97 7.60
CA ALA A 115 5.75 7.45 8.33
C ALA A 115 7.04 7.01 7.63
N MET A 116 7.10 5.75 7.21
CA MET A 116 8.29 5.20 6.57
C MET A 116 8.41 5.69 5.13
N MET A 117 7.37 5.51 4.30
CA MET A 117 7.41 5.86 2.88
C MET A 117 7.25 7.37 2.62
N GLY A 118 6.43 8.07 3.40
CA GLY A 118 6.22 9.51 3.25
C GLY A 118 7.45 10.35 3.62
N THR A 119 8.27 9.89 4.58
CA THR A 119 9.56 10.54 4.88
C THR A 119 10.64 10.21 3.85
N MET A 120 10.53 9.06 3.17
CA MET A 120 11.42 8.65 2.07
C MET A 120 11.07 9.31 0.73
N ALA A 121 9.84 9.77 0.54
CA ALA A 121 9.37 10.35 -0.73
C ALA A 121 10.25 11.52 -1.26
N PRO A 122 10.72 12.50 -0.44
CA PRO A 122 11.59 13.56 -0.93
C PRO A 122 12.95 13.07 -1.41
N ARG A 123 13.49 12.02 -0.76
CA ARG A 123 14.76 11.39 -1.17
C ARG A 123 14.60 10.62 -2.47
N ALA A 124 13.45 9.95 -2.66
CA ALA A 124 13.15 9.22 -3.89
C ALA A 124 13.06 10.14 -5.13
N VAL A 125 12.72 11.42 -4.94
CA VAL A 125 12.67 12.44 -6.01
C VAL A 125 14.04 13.12 -6.24
N GLY A 126 15.10 12.70 -5.54
CA GLY A 126 16.46 13.21 -5.73
C GLY A 126 16.81 14.46 -4.91
N VAL A 127 15.98 14.82 -3.91
CA VAL A 127 16.31 15.90 -2.99
C VAL A 127 17.35 15.40 -1.97
N ASN A 128 18.62 15.71 -2.19
CA ASN A 128 19.74 15.26 -1.33
C ASN A 128 19.74 15.92 0.06
N SER A 129 19.10 17.10 0.20
CA SER A 129 18.94 17.82 1.47
C SER A 129 17.48 18.23 1.69
N PRO A 130 16.59 17.28 2.04
CA PRO A 130 15.19 17.59 2.25
C PRO A 130 15.06 18.42 3.53
N THR A 131 14.45 19.60 3.41
CA THR A 131 14.13 20.45 4.56
C THR A 131 13.06 19.77 5.43
N THR A 132 13.23 19.84 6.76
CA THR A 132 12.31 19.28 7.77
C THR A 132 10.82 19.58 7.53
N PRO A 133 10.39 20.78 7.11
CA PRO A 133 8.99 21.03 6.78
C PRO A 133 8.50 20.23 5.56
N MET A 134 9.37 19.96 4.58
CA MET A 134 9.00 19.29 3.33
C MET A 134 8.75 17.79 3.53
N THR A 135 9.53 17.14 4.38
CA THR A 135 9.29 15.74 4.81
C THR A 135 8.01 15.64 5.64
N LEU A 136 7.75 16.63 6.50
CA LEU A 136 6.55 16.64 7.35
C LEU A 136 5.27 16.83 6.54
N ILE A 137 5.27 17.72 5.53
CA ILE A 137 4.12 17.89 4.63
C ILE A 137 3.94 16.62 3.77
N SER A 138 5.02 16.02 3.26
CA SER A 138 4.95 14.77 2.49
C SER A 138 4.37 13.62 3.33
N PHE A 139 4.78 13.51 4.59
CA PHE A 139 4.19 12.59 5.55
C PHE A 139 2.69 12.87 5.75
N GLY A 140 2.31 14.14 5.96
CA GLY A 140 0.92 14.53 6.14
C GLY A 140 0.04 14.18 4.93
N VAL A 141 0.52 14.45 3.71
CA VAL A 141 -0.18 14.14 2.46
C VAL A 141 -0.28 12.62 2.24
N ALA A 142 0.81 11.88 2.51
CA ALA A 142 0.80 10.42 2.41
C ALA A 142 -0.17 9.79 3.42
N LEU A 143 -0.21 10.32 4.65
CA LEU A 143 -1.11 9.86 5.70
C LEU A 143 -2.57 10.16 5.34
N ALA A 144 -2.87 11.39 4.92
CA ALA A 144 -4.21 11.78 4.49
C ALA A 144 -4.69 10.89 3.34
N SER A 145 -3.84 10.68 2.32
CA SER A 145 -4.16 9.82 1.19
C SER A 145 -4.41 8.38 1.63
N SER A 146 -3.51 7.80 2.44
CA SER A 146 -3.66 6.43 2.94
C SER A 146 -4.93 6.24 3.77
N LEU A 147 -5.34 7.24 4.55
CA LEU A 147 -6.59 7.20 5.31
C LEU A 147 -7.82 7.28 4.40
N VAL A 148 -7.82 8.18 3.41
CA VAL A 148 -8.91 8.28 2.43
C VAL A 148 -9.08 6.96 1.70
N PHE A 149 -7.98 6.38 1.23
CA PHE A 149 -8.01 5.09 0.56
C PHE A 149 -8.39 3.93 1.48
N LEU A 150 -7.94 3.93 2.73
CA LEU A 150 -8.39 2.95 3.72
C LEU A 150 -9.91 2.97 3.89
N VAL A 151 -10.50 4.17 4.02
CA VAL A 151 -11.96 4.35 4.14
C VAL A 151 -12.66 3.86 2.86
N LEU A 152 -12.13 4.18 1.68
CA LEU A 152 -12.64 3.67 0.40
C LEU A 152 -12.57 2.15 0.33
N GLY A 153 -11.46 1.53 0.75
CA GLY A 153 -11.30 0.08 0.80
C GLY A 153 -12.33 -0.59 1.69
N PHE A 154 -12.63 0.00 2.85
CA PHE A 154 -13.73 -0.46 3.71
C PHE A 154 -15.11 -0.27 3.06
N ALA A 155 -15.34 0.82 2.35
CA ALA A 155 -16.60 1.08 1.66
C ALA A 155 -16.84 0.06 0.53
N VAL A 156 -15.82 -0.21 -0.30
CA VAL A 156 -15.87 -1.22 -1.36
C VAL A 156 -16.11 -2.61 -0.76
N ALA A 157 -15.38 -2.99 0.30
CA ALA A 157 -15.57 -4.28 0.97
C ALA A 157 -17.00 -4.44 1.56
N LYS A 158 -17.57 -3.35 2.09
CA LYS A 158 -18.96 -3.34 2.58
C LYS A 158 -19.96 -3.49 1.43
N GLY A 159 -19.72 -2.81 0.30
CA GLY A 159 -20.55 -2.90 -0.91
C GLY A 159 -20.56 -4.29 -1.54
N LEU A 160 -19.41 -4.96 -1.57
CA LEU A 160 -19.30 -6.34 -2.06
C LEU A 160 -20.08 -7.32 -1.15
N ARG A 161 -19.96 -7.19 0.17
CA ARG A 161 -20.73 -8.00 1.12
C ARG A 161 -22.25 -7.81 1.00
N SER A 162 -22.71 -6.60 0.71
CA SER A 162 -24.16 -6.36 0.50
C SER A 162 -24.69 -7.00 -0.78
N ARG A 163 -23.84 -7.26 -1.79
CA ARG A 163 -24.25 -7.88 -3.06
C ARG A 163 -24.20 -9.41 -3.02
N GLU A 164 -23.37 -9.99 -2.16
CA GLU A 164 -23.37 -11.45 -1.92
C GLU A 164 -24.61 -11.92 -1.16
N VAL A 165 -25.26 -11.06 -0.35
CA VAL A 165 -26.49 -11.40 0.40
C VAL A 165 -27.74 -11.41 -0.51
N THR A 166 -27.66 -10.92 -1.75
CA THR A 166 -28.76 -10.96 -2.73
C THR A 166 -28.68 -12.15 -3.69
N ARG A 167 -27.92 -13.20 -3.37
CA ARG A 167 -27.77 -14.38 -4.22
C ARG A 167 -28.08 -15.69 -3.49
#